data_AF-V9XR31-F1
#
_entry.id   AF-V9XR31-F1
#
_cell.length_a   1.000
_cell.length_b   1.000
_cell.length_c   1.000
_cell.angle_alpha   90.00
_cell.angle_beta   90.00
_cell.angle_gamma   90.00
#
_symmetry.space_group_name_H-M   'P 1'
#
loop_
_entity.id
_entity.type
_entity.pdbx_description
1 polymer ?
#
loop_
_entity_poly.entity_id
_entity_poly.type
_entity_poly.pdbx_seq_one_letter_code
_entity_poly.pdbx_strand_id
1 'polypeptide(L)'
;MLTYPEELSIAVRRVQDTIERIVGNGSVHDIRISVTPTGRIVALEIPPEAYNWSPDVLATRITAAHDLASADADEQARYARAELADDPRIRRIVSRIGQR
;
A
#
# COMPACT_ATOMS: atom_id res chain seq x y z
N MET A 1 30.04 -10.31 12.07
CA MET A 1 30.16 -9.88 10.66
C MET A 1 29.09 -10.66 9.93
N LEU A 2 28.00 -9.99 9.52
CA LEU A 2 26.90 -10.68 8.82
C LEU A 2 27.37 -11.11 7.44
N THR A 3 26.95 -12.29 7.01
CA THR A 3 27.18 -12.75 5.65
C THR A 3 26.25 -12.00 4.70
N TYR A 4 26.71 -11.81 3.46
CA TYR A 4 25.97 -11.10 2.42
C TYR A 4 24.51 -11.57 2.20
N PRO A 5 24.17 -12.87 2.29
CA PRO A 5 22.78 -13.33 2.22
C PRO A 5 21.92 -12.89 3.41
N GLU A 6 22.51 -12.76 4.61
CA GLU A 6 21.80 -12.34 5.82
C GLU A 6 21.44 -10.85 5.76
N GLU A 7 22.34 -10.00 5.26
CA GLU A 7 22.08 -8.57 5.07
C GLU A 7 20.95 -8.32 4.06
N LEU A 8 20.91 -9.08 2.96
CA LEU A 8 19.82 -9.02 1.99
C LEU A 8 18.49 -9.49 2.59
N SER A 9 18.50 -10.63 3.30
CA SER A 9 17.29 -11.18 3.93
C SER A 9 16.66 -10.21 4.93
N ILE A 10 17.47 -9.55 5.76
CA ILE A 10 17.01 -8.54 6.71
C ILE A 10 16.39 -7.33 5.98
N ALA A 11 17.04 -6.85 4.92
CA ALA A 11 16.56 -5.70 4.17
C ALA A 11 15.24 -6.00 3.42
N VAL A 12 15.12 -7.19 2.81
CA VAL A 12 13.88 -7.65 2.18
C VAL A 12 12.76 -7.78 3.21
N ARG A 13 13.03 -8.40 4.37
CA ARG A 13 12.03 -8.59 5.42
C ARG A 13 11.50 -7.27 5.96
N ARG A 14 12.38 -6.29 6.19
CA ARG A 14 11.97 -4.96 6.62
C ARG A 14 11.00 -4.31 5.63
N VAL A 15 11.21 -4.50 4.33
CA VAL A 15 10.31 -3.94 3.32
C VAL A 15 9.01 -4.70 3.20
N GLN A 16 9.02 -6.02 3.36
CA GLN A 16 7.79 -6.80 3.49
C GLN A 16 6.97 -6.30 4.68
N ASP A 17 7.60 -6.11 5.86
CA ASP A 17 6.94 -5.56 7.04
C ASP A 17 6.39 -4.14 6.80
N THR A 18 7.12 -3.31 6.04
CA THR A 18 6.65 -1.96 5.66
C THR A 18 5.44 -2.04 4.73
N ILE A 19 5.48 -2.88 3.70
CA ILE A 19 4.38 -3.05 2.73
C ILE A 19 3.13 -3.62 3.43
N GLU A 20 3.30 -4.56 4.36
CA GLU A 20 2.19 -5.14 5.13
C GLU A 20 1.49 -4.14 6.04
N ARG A 21 2.18 -3.06 6.43
CA ARG A 21 1.61 -1.97 7.25
C ARG A 21 0.95 -0.86 6.43
N ILE A 22 1.06 -0.90 5.10
CA ILE A 22 0.43 0.10 4.24
C ILE A 22 -1.08 0.00 4.37
N VAL A 23 -1.71 1.15 4.58
CA VAL A 23 -3.15 1.32 4.56
C VAL A 23 -3.44 2.52 3.68
N GLY A 24 -4.00 2.26 2.51
CA GLY A 24 -4.47 3.30 1.61
C GLY A 24 -5.81 3.85 2.08
N ASN A 25 -6.02 5.15 1.94
CA ASN A 25 -7.20 5.85 2.41
C ASN A 25 -7.86 6.61 1.25
N GLY A 26 -9.17 6.49 1.14
CA GLY A 26 -9.97 7.15 0.12
C GLY A 26 -11.20 7.77 0.72
N SER A 27 -11.62 8.91 0.17
CA SER A 27 -12.85 9.56 0.62
C SER A 27 -13.64 10.19 -0.52
N VAL A 28 -14.95 10.01 -0.49
CA VAL A 28 -15.91 10.55 -1.47
C VAL A 28 -17.19 10.90 -0.74
N HIS A 29 -17.60 12.18 -0.75
CA HIS A 29 -18.84 12.64 -0.09
C HIS A 29 -18.94 12.15 1.37
N ASP A 30 -17.87 12.35 2.13
CA ASP A 30 -17.71 11.96 3.54
C ASP A 30 -17.77 10.44 3.84
N ILE A 31 -17.95 9.59 2.82
CA ILE A 31 -17.62 8.16 2.93
C ILE A 31 -16.11 8.04 3.00
N ARG A 32 -15.60 7.33 4.00
CA ARG A 32 -14.17 7.03 4.14
C ARG A 32 -13.94 5.54 4.06
N ILE A 33 -12.94 5.14 3.29
CA ILE A 33 -12.54 3.75 3.13
C ILE A 33 -11.04 3.65 3.35
N SER A 34 -10.65 2.63 4.10
CA SER A 34 -9.25 2.23 4.23
C SER A 34 -9.06 0.83 3.69
N VAL A 35 -8.02 0.61 2.88
CA VAL A 35 -7.71 -0.68 2.24
C VAL A 35 -6.26 -1.09 2.43
N THR A 36 -6.01 -2.39 2.41
CA THR A 36 -4.66 -2.94 2.22
C THR A 36 -4.21 -2.80 0.76
N PRO A 37 -2.91 -2.97 0.45
CA PRO A 37 -2.42 -3.04 -0.92
C PRO A 37 -3.02 -4.18 -1.77
N THR A 38 -3.66 -5.17 -1.14
CA THR A 38 -4.38 -6.24 -1.85
C THR A 38 -5.84 -5.89 -2.16
N GLY A 39 -6.26 -4.66 -1.85
CA GLY A 39 -7.63 -4.17 -2.04
C GLY A 39 -8.62 -4.60 -0.95
N ARG A 40 -8.16 -5.28 0.10
CA ARG A 40 -9.01 -5.69 1.23
C ARG A 40 -9.39 -4.46 2.06
N ILE A 41 -10.69 -4.26 2.25
CA ILE A 41 -11.21 -3.20 3.13
C ILE A 41 -10.89 -3.55 4.59
N VAL A 42 -10.29 -2.60 5.30
CA VAL A 42 -9.96 -2.70 6.74
C VAL A 42 -10.78 -1.73 7.58
N ALA A 43 -11.28 -0.64 7.00
CA ALA A 43 -12.24 0.26 7.62
C ALA A 43 -13.17 0.87 6.55
N LEU A 44 -14.42 1.11 6.94
CA LEU A 44 -15.44 1.76 6.13
C LEU A 44 -16.32 2.60 7.06
N GLU A 45 -16.32 3.91 6.85
CA GLU A 45 -17.21 4.85 7.51
C GLU A 45 -18.20 5.40 6.46
N ILE A 46 -19.49 5.23 6.72
CA ILE A 46 -20.57 5.77 5.88
C ILE A 46 -21.30 6.82 6.73
N PRO A 47 -21.40 8.07 6.26
CA PRO A 47 -22.04 9.12 7.02
C PRO A 47 -23.56 8.91 7.03
N PRO A 48 -24.29 9.28 8.10
CA PRO A 48 -25.71 8.95 8.27
C PRO A 48 -26.62 9.42 7.12
N GLU A 49 -26.26 10.54 6.48
CA GLU A 49 -27.04 11.14 5.40
C GLU A 49 -26.98 10.29 4.12
N ALA A 50 -25.94 9.45 3.98
CA ALA A 50 -25.76 8.58 2.84
C ALA A 50 -26.80 7.44 2.77
N TYR A 51 -27.41 7.08 3.90
CA TYR A 51 -28.50 6.09 3.93
C TYR A 51 -29.79 6.61 3.28
N ASN A 52 -29.89 7.92 3.02
CA ASN A 52 -31.00 8.51 2.27
C ASN A 52 -30.78 8.48 0.75
N TRP A 53 -29.59 8.07 0.28
CA TRP A 53 -29.31 7.96 -1.15
C TRP A 53 -29.92 6.69 -1.73
N SER A 54 -30.10 6.66 -3.05
CA SER A 54 -30.47 5.42 -3.71
C SER A 54 -29.33 4.39 -3.58
N PRO A 55 -29.64 3.08 -3.56
CA PRO A 55 -28.63 2.03 -3.49
C PRO A 55 -27.55 2.17 -4.58
N ASP A 56 -27.93 2.54 -5.80
CA ASP A 56 -26.99 2.71 -6.92
C ASP A 56 -26.01 3.86 -6.69
N VAL A 57 -26.48 4.97 -6.13
CA VAL A 57 -25.64 6.13 -5.81
C VAL A 57 -24.69 5.80 -4.68
N LEU A 58 -25.17 5.11 -3.64
CA LEU A 58 -24.34 4.68 -2.53
C LEU A 58 -23.25 3.70 -2.99
N ALA A 59 -23.61 2.69 -3.78
CA ALA A 59 -22.67 1.73 -4.35
C ALA A 59 -21.60 2.44 -5.19
N THR A 60 -22.02 3.33 -6.11
CA THR A 60 -21.10 4.10 -6.96
C THR A 60 -20.10 4.91 -6.13
N ARG A 61 -20.56 5.54 -5.05
CA ARG A 61 -19.69 6.37 -4.18
C ARG A 61 -18.76 5.53 -3.31
N ILE A 62 -19.21 4.38 -2.82
CA ILE A 62 -18.37 3.41 -2.11
C ILE A 62 -17.27 2.90 -3.05
N THR A 63 -17.61 2.53 -4.29
CA THR A 63 -16.63 2.11 -5.30
C THR A 63 -15.63 3.22 -5.58
N ALA A 64 -16.08 4.46 -5.78
CA ALA A 64 -15.17 5.58 -6.01
C ALA A 64 -14.22 5.84 -4.82
N ALA A 65 -14.72 5.74 -3.57
CA ALA A 65 -13.87 5.86 -2.39
C ALA A 65 -12.88 4.69 -2.27
N HIS A 66 -13.29 3.48 -2.66
CA HIS A 66 -12.41 2.31 -2.71
C HIS A 66 -11.30 2.47 -3.75
N ASP A 67 -11.63 2.94 -4.95
CA ASP A 67 -10.65 3.18 -6.03
C ASP A 67 -9.59 4.21 -5.59
N LEU A 68 -10.00 5.28 -4.90
CA LEU A 68 -9.06 6.26 -4.33
C LEU A 68 -8.17 5.65 -3.24
N ALA A 69 -8.76 4.83 -2.35
CA ALA A 69 -8.00 4.15 -1.30
C ALA A 69 -6.97 3.17 -1.90
N SER A 70 -7.35 2.45 -2.96
CA SER A 70 -6.45 1.54 -3.68
C SER A 70 -5.33 2.30 -4.38
N ALA A 71 -5.62 3.44 -5.01
CA ALA A 71 -4.60 4.28 -5.63
C ALA A 71 -3.58 4.81 -4.60
N ASP A 72 -4.05 5.25 -3.43
CA ASP A 72 -3.17 5.67 -2.31
C ASP A 72 -2.30 4.52 -1.80
N ALA A 73 -2.89 3.33 -1.58
CA ALA A 73 -2.11 2.15 -1.18
C ALA A 73 -1.03 1.77 -2.20
N ASP A 74 -1.36 1.83 -3.49
CA ASP A 74 -0.42 1.55 -4.58
C ASP A 74 0.71 2.57 -4.66
N GLU A 75 0.39 3.86 -4.47
CA GLU A 75 1.37 4.94 -4.42
C GLU A 75 2.35 4.74 -3.25
N GLN A 76 1.84 4.51 -2.05
CA GLN A 76 2.67 4.20 -0.87
C GLN A 76 3.55 2.96 -1.10
N ALA A 77 3.00 1.92 -1.73
CA ALA A 77 3.75 0.70 -2.03
C ALA A 77 4.83 0.94 -3.09
N ARG A 78 4.60 1.84 -4.06
CA ARG A 78 5.65 2.28 -5.00
C ARG A 78 6.75 3.05 -4.29
N TYR A 79 6.41 3.96 -3.38
CA TYR A 79 7.39 4.70 -2.58
C TYR A 79 8.26 3.76 -1.72
N ALA A 80 7.64 2.81 -1.00
CA ALA A 80 8.39 1.84 -0.19
C ALA A 80 9.34 0.98 -1.04
N ARG A 81 8.94 0.61 -2.26
CA ARG A 81 9.81 -0.12 -3.21
C ARG A 81 10.92 0.77 -3.78
N ALA A 82 10.66 2.04 -4.03
CA ALA A 82 11.65 3.00 -4.53
C ALA A 82 12.73 3.26 -3.48
N GLU A 83 12.37 3.44 -2.21
CA GLU A 83 13.34 3.55 -1.10
C GLU A 83 14.29 2.34 -1.06
N LEU A 84 13.77 1.13 -1.32
CA LEU A 84 14.60 -0.08 -1.40
C LEU A 84 15.55 -0.05 -2.60
N ALA A 85 15.08 0.37 -3.77
CA ALA A 85 15.90 0.48 -4.99
C ALA A 85 17.00 1.53 -4.84
N ASP A 86 16.76 2.57 -4.03
CA ASP A 86 17.70 3.63 -3.76
C ASP A 86 18.65 3.35 -2.59
N ASP A 87 18.36 2.34 -1.76
CA ASP A 87 19.26 1.90 -0.68
C ASP A 87 20.63 1.47 -1.28
N PRO A 88 21.73 2.18 -0.96
CA PRO A 88 23.05 1.86 -1.48
C PRO A 88 23.55 0.46 -1.14
N ARG A 89 23.02 -0.16 -0.08
CA ARG A 89 23.31 -1.55 0.33
C ARG A 89 22.64 -2.52 -0.63
N ILE A 90 21.36 -2.30 -0.94
CA ILE A 90 20.62 -3.09 -1.92
C ILE A 90 21.24 -2.93 -3.32
N ARG A 91 21.57 -1.71 -3.74
CA ARG A 91 22.29 -1.48 -5.02
C ARG A 91 23.62 -2.22 -5.08
N ARG A 92 24.40 -2.23 -3.99
CA ARG A 92 25.64 -3.02 -3.88
C ARG A 92 25.39 -4.53 -3.95
N ILE A 93 24.25 -4.98 -3.45
CA ILE A 93 23.86 -6.40 -3.50
C ILE A 93 23.43 -6.78 -4.92
N VAL A 94 22.53 -6.03 -5.54
CA VAL A 94 22.04 -6.31 -6.91
C VAL A 94 23.19 -6.26 -7.93
N SER A 95 24.09 -5.27 -7.83
CA SER A 95 25.25 -5.15 -8.73
C SER A 95 26.26 -6.30 -8.64
N ARG A 96 26.41 -6.95 -7.48
CA ARG A 96 27.29 -8.12 -7.33
C ARG A 96 26.65 -9.43 -7.79
N ILE A 97 25.32 -9.54 -7.73
CA ILE A 97 24.59 -10.72 -8.24
C ILE A 97 24.58 -10.73 -9.77
N GLY A 98 24.44 -9.56 -10.42
CA GLY A 98 24.49 -9.45 -11.88
C GLY A 98 25.88 -9.64 -12.53
N GLN A 99 26.92 -9.85 -11.73
CA GLN A 99 28.30 -10.10 -12.20
C GLN A 99 28.73 -11.58 -12.06
N ARG A 100 27.82 -12.47 -11.71
CA ARG A 100 28.00 -13.93 -11.71
C ARG A 100 27.16 -14.56 -12.81
#